data_AF-A0A3C0GMD5-F1
#
_entry.id   AF-A0A3C0GMD5-F1
#
_cell.length_a   1.000
_cell.length_b   1.000
_cell.length_c   1.000
_cell.angle_alpha   90.00
_cell.angle_beta   90.00
_cell.angle_gamma   90.00
#
_symmetry.space_group_name_H-M   'P 1'
#
loop_
_entity.id
_entity.type
_entity.pdbx_description
1 polymer ?
#
loop_
_entity_poly.entity_id
_entity_poly.type
_entity_poly.pdbx_seq_one_letter_code
_entity_poly.pdbx_strand_id
1 'polypeptide(L)'
;FHHDWANASDACEKPFVLIRDHVLLPFATRIAEVDAALAALAALLSDAEIERIVGLVPDSWLVEEPFFDSPAAYRQAYVTYLKRRLQVRAVFVQEAVRAHAAHV
;
A
#
# COMPACT_ATOMS: atom_id res chain seq x y z
N PHE A 1 6.41 -0.58 -7.71
CA PHE A 1 6.07 0.86 -7.70
C PHE A 1 7.26 1.69 -7.26
N HIS A 2 7.96 1.37 -6.16
CA HIS A 2 9.09 2.20 -5.68
C HIS A 2 10.29 2.29 -6.66
N HIS A 3 10.48 1.31 -7.56
CA HIS A 3 11.45 1.38 -8.66
C HIS A 3 10.82 1.67 -10.03
N ASP A 4 9.52 1.96 -10.06
CA ASP A 4 8.75 2.21 -11.28
C ASP A 4 7.68 3.26 -10.98
N TRP A 5 8.15 4.50 -10.85
CA TRP A 5 7.32 5.65 -10.53
C TRP A 5 6.38 6.03 -11.67
N ALA A 6 6.77 5.77 -12.92
CA ALA A 6 5.93 6.01 -14.10
C ALA A 6 4.61 5.22 -14.02
N ASN A 7 4.65 3.97 -13.53
CA ASN A 7 3.46 3.13 -13.38
C ASN A 7 2.94 3.05 -11.93
N ALA A 8 3.40 3.92 -11.04
CA ALA A 8 3.05 3.85 -9.62
C ALA A 8 1.54 4.07 -9.38
N SER A 9 0.90 4.94 -10.18
CA SER A 9 -0.55 5.15 -10.12
C SER A 9 -1.31 3.87 -10.41
N ASP A 10 -1.01 3.17 -11.50
CA ASP A 10 -1.67 1.91 -11.82
C ASP A 10 -1.37 0.84 -10.76
N ALA A 11 -0.12 0.80 -10.29
CA ALA A 11 0.30 -0.16 -9.27
C ALA A 11 -0.45 0.01 -7.94
N CYS A 12 -0.92 1.21 -7.60
CA CYS A 12 -1.66 1.46 -6.36
C CYS A 12 -3.06 0.83 -6.38
N GLU A 13 -3.64 0.61 -7.55
CA GLU A 13 -4.99 0.04 -7.71
C GLU A 13 -4.96 -1.47 -7.97
N LYS A 14 -3.77 -2.06 -8.19
CA LYS A 14 -3.65 -3.49 -8.50
C LYS A 14 -4.14 -4.36 -7.33
N PRO A 15 -4.94 -5.41 -7.61
CA PRO A 15 -5.42 -6.36 -6.61
C PRO A 15 -4.33 -7.26 -6.03
N PHE A 16 -3.13 -7.26 -6.63
CA PHE A 16 -2.00 -8.14 -6.24
C PHE A 16 -2.32 -9.65 -6.42
N VAL A 17 -2.62 -10.04 -7.66
CA VAL A 17 -2.98 -11.42 -8.06
C VAL A 17 -1.94 -12.48 -7.62
N LEU A 18 -0.67 -12.09 -7.50
CA LEU A 18 0.41 -12.98 -7.04
C LEU A 18 0.24 -13.44 -5.58
N ILE A 19 -0.72 -12.90 -4.82
CA ILE A 19 -1.06 -13.40 -3.48
C ILE A 19 -1.40 -14.89 -3.49
N ARG A 20 -1.93 -15.42 -4.60
CA ARG A 20 -2.23 -16.85 -4.78
C ARG A 20 -1.01 -17.75 -4.57
N ASP A 21 0.19 -17.23 -4.81
CA ASP A 21 1.45 -17.96 -4.71
C ASP A 21 2.09 -17.83 -3.31
N HIS A 22 1.41 -17.16 -2.36
CA HIS A 22 1.94 -16.92 -1.02
C HIS A 22 1.87 -18.19 -0.16
N VAL A 23 3.02 -18.62 0.38
CA VAL A 23 3.17 -19.88 1.14
C VAL A 23 2.26 -19.99 2.37
N LEU A 24 1.92 -18.86 3.00
CA LEU A 24 1.02 -18.84 4.16
C LEU A 24 -0.46 -18.66 3.80
N LEU A 25 -0.81 -18.48 2.52
CA LEU A 25 -2.20 -18.24 2.10
C LEU A 25 -3.15 -19.38 2.54
N PRO A 26 -2.79 -20.68 2.49
CA PRO A 26 -3.68 -21.76 2.94
C PRO A 26 -4.06 -21.70 4.43
N PHE A 27 -3.30 -20.97 5.25
CA PHE A 27 -3.56 -20.82 6.68
C PHE A 27 -4.31 -19.53 7.03
N ALA A 28 -4.53 -18.63 6.06
CA ALA A 28 -5.04 -17.28 6.28
C ALA A 28 -6.57 -17.23 6.34
N THR A 29 -7.18 -17.98 7.26
CA THR A 29 -8.64 -18.19 7.32
C THR A 29 -9.45 -16.96 7.78
N ARG A 30 -8.79 -15.91 8.27
CA ARG A 30 -9.43 -14.75 8.93
C ARG A 30 -9.20 -13.42 8.21
N ILE A 31 -8.85 -13.43 6.92
CA ILE A 31 -8.52 -12.20 6.16
C ILE A 31 -9.63 -11.14 6.27
N ALA A 32 -10.88 -11.50 5.99
CA ALA A 32 -12.00 -10.55 6.03
C ALA A 32 -12.32 -10.05 7.45
N GLU A 33 -12.23 -10.93 8.45
CA GLU A 33 -12.45 -10.57 9.85
C GLU A 33 -11.40 -9.57 10.35
N VAL A 34 -10.14 -9.83 10.02
CA VAL A 34 -9.02 -8.95 10.39
C VAL A 34 -9.12 -7.61 9.66
N ASP A 35 -9.47 -7.56 8.37
CA ASP A 35 -9.69 -6.29 7.67
C ASP A 35 -10.81 -5.45 8.33
N ALA A 36 -11.92 -6.09 8.73
CA ALA A 36 -13.00 -5.41 9.43
C ALA A 36 -12.54 -4.86 10.80
N ALA A 37 -11.76 -5.62 11.57
CA ALA A 37 -11.21 -5.16 12.84
C ALA A 37 -10.18 -4.03 12.65
N LEU A 38 -9.37 -4.10 11.59
CA LEU A 38 -8.38 -3.09 11.23
C LEU A 38 -9.00 -1.86 10.55
N ALA A 39 -10.27 -1.89 10.13
CA ALA A 39 -10.93 -0.72 9.55
C ALA A 39 -10.92 0.49 10.50
N ALA A 40 -11.01 0.24 11.81
CA ALA A 40 -10.84 1.27 12.83
C ALA A 40 -9.41 1.83 12.89
N LEU A 41 -8.39 0.99 12.67
CA LEU A 41 -6.99 1.44 12.56
C LEU A 41 -6.72 2.19 11.26
N ALA A 42 -7.36 1.81 10.16
CA ALA A 42 -7.27 2.56 8.91
C ALA A 42 -7.79 4.00 9.06
N ALA A 43 -8.76 4.23 9.97
CA ALA A 43 -9.22 5.59 10.30
C ALA A 43 -8.17 6.41 11.08
N LEU A 44 -7.20 5.77 11.75
CA LEU A 44 -6.07 6.47 12.39
C LEU A 44 -5.07 6.98 11.36
N LEU A 45 -5.00 6.35 10.18
CA LEU A 45 -4.16 6.77 9.06
C LEU A 45 -4.84 7.88 8.24
N SER A 46 -5.18 8.98 8.92
CA SER A 46 -5.67 10.17 8.26
C SER A 46 -4.65 10.73 7.27
N ASP A 47 -5.11 11.54 6.32
CA ASP A 47 -4.24 12.24 5.37
C ASP A 47 -3.09 12.98 6.04
N ALA A 48 -3.39 13.69 7.14
CA ALA A 48 -2.41 14.41 7.94
C ALA A 48 -1.42 13.46 8.64
N GLU A 49 -1.87 12.29 9.09
CA GLU A 49 -1.00 11.32 9.75
C GLU A 49 -0.04 10.67 8.75
N ILE A 50 -0.51 10.34 7.54
CA ILE A 50 0.35 9.86 6.45
C ILE A 50 1.41 10.91 6.09
N GLU A 51 1.00 12.16 5.91
CA GLU A 51 1.92 13.27 5.63
C GLU A 51 2.95 13.45 6.75
N ARG A 52 2.51 13.41 8.01
CA ARG A 52 3.38 13.50 9.19
C ARG A 52 4.42 12.38 9.20
N ILE A 53 4.00 11.13 9.00
CA ILE A 53 4.89 9.96 9.02
C ILE A 53 5.89 10.03 7.86
N VAL A 54 5.45 10.33 6.64
CA VAL A 54 6.36 10.47 5.49
C VAL A 54 7.32 11.64 5.68
N GLY A 55 6.89 12.71 6.35
CA GLY A 55 7.72 13.85 6.74
C GLY A 55 8.88 13.51 7.68
N LEU A 56 8.82 12.38 8.40
CA LEU A 56 9.91 11.93 9.28
C LEU A 56 11.12 11.38 8.51
N VAL A 57 10.96 11.05 7.22
CA VAL A 57 12.07 10.55 6.39
C VAL A 57 13.09 11.67 6.20
N PRO A 58 14.38 11.50 6.56
CA PRO A 58 15.40 12.52 6.40
C PRO A 58 15.65 12.91 4.93
N ASP A 59 15.95 14.18 4.66
CA ASP A 59 16.30 14.63 3.30
C ASP A 59 17.50 13.85 2.74
N SER A 60 18.49 13.54 3.57
CA SER A 60 19.72 12.83 3.17
C SER A 60 19.47 11.44 2.58
N TRP A 61 18.30 10.84 2.83
CA TRP A 61 17.93 9.55 2.24
C TRP A 61 17.32 9.69 0.84
N LEU A 62 17.01 10.91 0.41
CA LEU A 62 16.24 11.20 -0.81
C LEU A 62 17.03 12.01 -1.86
N VAL A 63 18.25 12.45 -1.55
CA VAL A 63 19.04 13.36 -2.42
C VAL A 63 19.60 12.67 -3.68
N GLU A 64 19.83 11.37 -3.63
CA GLU A 64 20.50 10.62 -4.73
C GLU A 64 19.53 9.84 -5.61
N GLU A 65 18.22 10.06 -5.45
CA GLU A 65 17.21 9.29 -6.15
C GLU A 65 16.86 9.90 -7.52
N PRO A 66 16.90 9.13 -8.63
CA PRO A 66 16.84 9.67 -9.98
C PRO A 66 15.43 10.09 -10.44
N PHE A 67 14.40 9.78 -9.66
CA PHE A 67 13.00 9.87 -10.13
C PHE A 67 12.33 11.23 -9.87
N PHE A 68 12.88 12.07 -9.00
CA PHE A 68 12.28 13.36 -8.66
C PHE A 68 13.35 14.42 -8.38
N ASP A 69 13.01 15.67 -8.68
CA ASP A 69 13.94 16.80 -8.61
C ASP A 69 14.24 17.28 -7.18
N SER A 70 13.52 16.76 -6.17
CA SER A 70 13.74 17.15 -4.76
C SER A 70 13.22 16.12 -3.76
N PRO A 71 13.78 16.09 -2.52
CA PRO A 71 13.23 15.32 -1.41
C PRO A 71 11.74 15.61 -1.13
N ALA A 72 11.31 16.86 -1.30
CA ALA A 72 9.90 17.25 -1.12
C ALA A 72 8.99 16.60 -2.17
N ALA A 73 9.39 16.62 -3.45
CA ALA A 73 8.66 15.94 -4.52
C ALA A 73 8.59 14.42 -4.30
N TYR A 74 9.70 13.82 -3.82
CA TYR A 74 9.77 12.40 -3.49
C TYR A 74 8.77 12.01 -2.38
N ARG A 75 8.74 12.78 -1.29
CA ARG A 75 7.77 12.59 -0.20
C ARG A 75 6.34 12.74 -0.71
N GLN A 76 6.07 13.75 -1.53
CA GLN A 76 4.73 13.99 -2.06
C GLN A 76 4.25 12.82 -2.95
N ALA A 77 5.15 12.20 -3.70
CA ALA A 77 4.83 11.01 -4.49
C ALA A 77 4.43 9.82 -3.61
N TYR A 78 5.16 9.58 -2.51
CA TYR A 78 4.78 8.56 -1.52
C TYR A 78 3.46 8.87 -0.83
N VAL A 79 3.24 10.12 -0.40
CA VAL A 79 1.98 10.55 0.22
C VAL A 79 0.81 10.26 -0.71
N THR A 80 0.92 10.66 -1.98
CA THR A 80 -0.10 10.41 -3.00
C THR A 80 -0.37 8.92 -3.17
N TYR A 81 0.69 8.11 -3.33
CA TYR A 81 0.58 6.67 -3.50
C TYR A 81 -0.09 5.99 -2.29
N LEU A 82 0.35 6.29 -1.07
CA LEU A 82 -0.13 5.67 0.15
C LEU A 82 -1.58 6.04 0.45
N LYS A 83 -1.95 7.32 0.28
CA LYS A 83 -3.35 7.77 0.41
C LYS A 83 -4.25 7.04 -0.57
N ARG A 84 -3.86 6.98 -1.86
CA ARG A 84 -4.66 6.29 -2.88
C ARG A 84 -4.78 4.80 -2.57
N ARG A 85 -3.68 4.14 -2.20
CA ARG A 85 -3.67 2.72 -1.85
C ARG A 85 -4.57 2.41 -0.66
N LEU A 86 -4.61 3.29 0.34
CA LEU A 86 -5.49 3.16 1.50
C LEU A 86 -6.98 3.29 1.11
N GLN A 87 -7.31 4.24 0.22
CA GLN A 87 -8.68 4.44 -0.28
C GLN A 87 -9.19 3.21 -1.04
N VAL A 88 -8.35 2.59 -1.86
CA VAL A 88 -8.73 1.43 -2.69
C VAL A 88 -8.39 0.09 -2.01
N ARG A 89 -8.19 0.07 -0.69
CA ARG A 89 -7.69 -1.12 0.02
C ARG A 89 -8.54 -2.38 -0.19
N ALA A 90 -9.85 -2.20 -0.31
CA ALA A 90 -10.80 -3.29 -0.52
C ALA A 90 -10.43 -4.16 -1.72
N VAL A 91 -9.82 -3.58 -2.76
CA VAL A 91 -9.44 -4.28 -4.00
C VAL A 91 -8.45 -5.41 -3.74
N PHE A 92 -7.39 -5.17 -2.95
CA PHE A 92 -6.40 -6.22 -2.67
C PHE A 92 -6.84 -7.18 -1.55
N VAL A 93 -7.69 -6.72 -0.63
CA VAL A 93 -8.28 -7.59 0.40
C VAL A 93 -9.22 -8.61 -0.23
N GLN A 94 -10.09 -8.17 -1.14
CA GLN A 94 -11.01 -9.06 -1.86
C GLN A 94 -10.26 -10.08 -2.71
N GLU A 95 -9.15 -9.70 -3.35
CA GLU A 95 -8.30 -10.63 -4.09
C GLU A 95 -7.69 -11.69 -3.17
N ALA A 96 -7.20 -11.30 -1.98
CA ALA A 96 -6.65 -12.25 -1.01
C ALA A 96 -7.73 -13.24 -0.52
N VAL A 97 -8.95 -12.77 -0.26
CA VAL A 97 -10.10 -13.63 0.11
C VAL A 97 -10.43 -14.60 -1.03
N ARG A 98 -10.48 -14.10 -2.28
CA ARG A 98 -10.75 -14.94 -3.47
C ARG A 98 -9.68 -16.00 -3.65
N ALA A 99 -8.41 -15.61 -3.59
CA ALA A 99 -7.27 -16.51 -3.77
C ALA A 99 -7.22 -17.58 -2.67
N HIS A 100 -7.50 -17.22 -1.41
CA HIS A 100 -7.63 -18.19 -0.32
C HIS A 100 -8.76 -19.18 -0.60
N ALA A 101 -9.96 -18.70 -0.99
CA ALA A 101 -11.10 -19.56 -1.26
C ALA A 101 -10.88 -20.53 -2.43
N ALA A 102 -10.01 -20.18 -3.40
CA ALA A 102 -9.65 -21.05 -4.52
C ALA A 102 -8.61 -22.13 -4.16
N HIS A 103 -7.94 -22.02 -3.01
CA HIS A 103 -7.01 -23.03 -2.48
C HIS A 103 -7.69 -24.12 -1.65
N VAL A 104 -8.86 -23.82 -1.10
CA VAL A 104 -9.67 -24.74 -0.28
C VAL A 104 -10.50 -25.64 -1.18
#